data_AF-A0A084W9Y5-F1
#
_entry.id   AF-A0A084W9Y5-F1
#
_cell.length_a   1.000
_cell.length_b   1.000
_cell.length_c   1.000
_cell.angle_alpha   90.00
_cell.angle_beta   90.00
_cell.angle_gamma   90.00
#
_symmetry.space_group_name_H-M   'P 1'
#
loop_
_entity.id
_entity.type
_entity.pdbx_description
1 polymer ?
#
loop_
_entity_poly.entity_id
_entity_poly.type
_entity_poly.pdbx_seq_one_letter_code
_entity_poly.pdbx_strand_id
1 'polypeptide(L)'
;MSYRRHLYWTNSQPSTSNIVQAMKNGTILNTHQKDVFLPRGIIIDHYANKVYWVEKKYGDEYSIESSDLELKNLSTMHTGSEKEPMDIANSNTSVYWTDQMTNGIYKTNMATTQTDRVYTEKRSQRE
;
A
#
# COMPACT_ATOMS: atom_id res chain seq x y z
N MET A 1 0.51 -15.41 -23.86
CA MET A 1 0.22 -14.96 -22.49
C MET A 1 -0.92 -13.95 -22.54
N SER A 2 -2.04 -14.21 -21.86
CA SER A 2 -3.16 -13.28 -21.77
C SER A 2 -2.91 -12.31 -20.62
N TYR A 3 -2.78 -11.01 -20.92
CA TYR A 3 -2.71 -9.98 -19.89
C TYR A 3 -4.07 -9.92 -19.16
N ARG A 4 -4.13 -10.36 -17.91
CA ARG A 4 -5.30 -10.21 -17.04
C ARG A 4 -5.44 -8.73 -16.68
N ARG A 5 -6.23 -7.99 -17.48
CA ARG A 5 -6.49 -6.57 -17.25
C ARG A 5 -7.65 -6.43 -16.26
N HIS A 6 -7.33 -6.51 -14.97
CA HIS A 6 -8.27 -6.30 -13.87
C HIS A 6 -8.11 -4.89 -13.28
N LEU A 7 -9.17 -4.40 -12.66
CA LEU A 7 -9.19 -3.21 -11.84
C LEU A 7 -8.93 -3.61 -10.39
N TYR A 8 -8.24 -2.75 -9.66
CA TYR A 8 -8.02 -2.90 -8.22
C TYR A 8 -8.27 -1.56 -7.54
N TRP A 9 -8.88 -1.60 -6.35
CA TRP A 9 -9.06 -0.41 -5.54
C TRP A 9 -9.18 -0.75 -4.05
N THR A 10 -9.01 0.28 -3.25
CA THR A 10 -9.21 0.26 -1.79
C THR A 10 -10.54 0.91 -1.46
N ASN A 11 -11.32 0.30 -0.57
CA ASN A 11 -12.43 0.96 0.09
C ASN A 11 -12.04 1.20 1.55
N SER A 12 -12.09 2.45 2.00
CA SER A 12 -11.70 2.85 3.35
C SER A 12 -12.95 3.28 4.12
N GLN A 13 -13.50 2.37 4.92
CA GLN A 13 -14.69 2.60 5.72
C GLN A 13 -14.48 1.98 7.11
N PRO A 14 -14.72 2.70 8.23
CA PRO A 14 -14.35 2.28 9.60
C PRO A 14 -14.78 0.88 10.08
N SER A 15 -15.63 0.15 9.35
CA SER A 15 -16.03 -1.23 9.70
C SER A 15 -16.18 -2.16 8.50
N THR A 16 -15.93 -1.68 7.28
CA THR A 16 -16.16 -2.45 6.05
C THR A 16 -15.04 -2.21 5.02
N SER A 17 -13.86 -1.81 5.49
CA SER A 17 -12.72 -1.60 4.60
C SER A 17 -12.33 -2.90 3.91
N ASN A 18 -11.94 -2.78 2.65
CA ASN A 18 -11.49 -3.91 1.88
C ASN A 18 -10.62 -3.48 0.68
N ILE A 19 -9.92 -4.48 0.13
CA ILE A 19 -9.24 -4.40 -1.15
C ILE A 19 -10.08 -5.20 -2.14
N VAL A 20 -10.33 -4.64 -3.32
CA VAL A 20 -11.19 -5.28 -4.32
C VAL A 20 -10.44 -5.44 -5.62
N GLN A 21 -10.67 -6.58 -6.27
CA GLN A 21 -10.31 -6.85 -7.64
C GLN A 21 -11.56 -7.05 -8.47
N ALA A 22 -11.64 -6.41 -9.64
CA ALA A 22 -12.73 -6.59 -10.58
C ALA A 22 -12.26 -6.72 -12.03
N MET A 23 -13.12 -7.24 -12.88
CA MET A 23 -13.00 -7.07 -14.32
C MET A 23 -13.24 -5.61 -14.72
N LYS A 24 -12.80 -5.22 -15.92
CA LYS A 24 -13.03 -3.86 -16.45
C LYS A 24 -14.50 -3.45 -16.57
N ASN A 25 -15.39 -4.43 -16.72
CA ASN A 25 -16.83 -4.21 -16.77
C ASN A 25 -17.47 -4.06 -15.37
N GLY A 26 -16.66 -4.05 -14.30
CA GLY A 26 -17.11 -3.89 -12.92
C GLY A 26 -17.49 -5.19 -12.22
N THR A 27 -17.42 -6.36 -12.86
CA THR A 27 -17.68 -7.64 -12.19
C THR A 27 -16.62 -7.89 -11.11
N ILE A 28 -17.05 -7.94 -9.85
CA ILE A 28 -16.18 -8.25 -8.71
C ILE A 28 -15.68 -9.68 -8.83
N LEU A 29 -14.35 -9.86 -8.74
CA LEU A 29 -13.70 -11.17 -8.80
C LEU A 29 -13.30 -11.63 -7.40
N ASN A 30 -12.62 -10.78 -6.66
CA ASN A 30 -12.11 -11.09 -5.32
C ASN A 30 -12.22 -9.84 -4.42
N THR A 31 -12.46 -10.09 -3.13
CA THR A 31 -12.47 -9.05 -2.09
C THR A 31 -11.70 -9.57 -0.88
N HIS A 32 -10.78 -8.76 -0.36
CA HIS A 32 -10.08 -9.02 0.89
C HIS A 32 -10.49 -7.98 1.93
N GLN A 33 -11.09 -8.43 3.03
CA GLN A 33 -11.68 -7.56 4.07
C GLN A 33 -11.20 -7.87 5.50
N LYS A 34 -10.49 -8.99 5.68
CA LYS A 34 -10.08 -9.44 7.02
C LYS A 34 -8.87 -8.62 7.45
N ASP A 35 -8.92 -8.04 8.65
CA ASP A 35 -7.82 -7.27 9.24
C ASP A 35 -7.38 -6.03 8.41
N VAL A 36 -8.30 -5.54 7.56
CA VAL A 36 -8.13 -4.31 6.76
C VAL A 36 -8.74 -3.12 7.52
N PHE A 37 -7.92 -2.12 7.85
CA PHE A 37 -8.27 -0.93 8.61
C PHE A 37 -8.66 0.24 7.74
N LEU A 38 -7.71 1.06 7.32
CA LEU A 38 -7.92 2.22 6.46
C LEU A 38 -6.91 2.14 5.32
N PRO A 39 -7.16 1.29 4.31
CA PRO A 39 -6.29 1.17 3.16
C PRO A 39 -6.35 2.49 2.38
N ARG A 40 -5.24 2.91 1.78
CA ARG A 40 -5.13 4.17 1.04
C ARG A 40 -4.60 3.92 -0.37
N GLY A 41 -3.36 4.26 -0.68
CA GLY A 41 -2.76 3.96 -1.99
C GLY A 41 -2.65 2.46 -2.27
N ILE A 42 -2.76 2.09 -3.55
CA ILE A 42 -2.62 0.73 -4.07
C ILE A 42 -1.88 0.73 -5.41
N ILE A 43 -1.01 -0.25 -5.60
CA ILE A 43 -0.29 -0.50 -6.86
C ILE A 43 -0.28 -1.98 -7.21
N ILE A 44 -0.11 -2.26 -8.50
CA ILE A 44 -0.09 -3.59 -9.07
C ILE A 44 1.23 -3.77 -9.81
N ASP A 45 2.00 -4.79 -9.42
CA ASP A 45 3.19 -5.23 -10.14
C ASP A 45 2.88 -6.53 -10.90
N HIS A 46 2.67 -6.39 -12.20
CA HIS A 46 2.38 -7.52 -13.07
C HIS A 46 3.60 -8.43 -13.32
N TYR A 47 4.82 -7.93 -13.17
CA TYR A 47 6.02 -8.74 -13.36
C TYR A 47 6.27 -9.62 -12.13
N ALA A 48 6.06 -9.07 -10.93
CA ALA A 48 6.15 -9.80 -9.67
C ALA A 48 4.90 -10.62 -9.33
N ASN A 49 3.78 -10.42 -10.05
CA ASN A 49 2.45 -10.94 -9.72
C ASN A 49 1.99 -10.53 -8.31
N LYS A 50 2.20 -9.26 -7.96
CA LYS A 50 1.91 -8.73 -6.63
C LYS A 50 1.00 -7.50 -6.67
N VAL A 51 0.22 -7.36 -5.61
CA VAL A 51 -0.51 -6.15 -5.26
C VAL A 51 0.11 -5.61 -3.98
N TYR A 52 0.35 -4.31 -3.90
CA TYR A 52 0.83 -3.64 -2.71
C TYR A 52 -0.10 -2.49 -2.35
N TRP A 53 -0.37 -2.31 -1.07
CA TRP A 53 -1.12 -1.15 -0.59
C TRP A 53 -0.54 -0.65 0.72
N VAL A 54 -0.83 0.62 0.98
CA VAL A 54 -0.53 1.26 2.25
C VAL A 54 -1.78 1.33 3.08
N GLU A 55 -1.65 1.08 4.38
CA GLU A 55 -2.76 1.02 5.30
C GLU A 55 -2.47 1.83 6.57
N LYS A 56 -3.35 2.78 6.90
CA LYS A 56 -3.36 3.40 8.23
C LYS A 56 -4.03 2.45 9.21
N LYS A 57 -3.36 2.15 10.31
CA LYS A 57 -3.85 1.29 11.39
C LYS A 57 -4.38 2.17 12.53
N TYR A 58 -4.64 1.57 13.69
CA TYR A 58 -5.06 2.32 14.87
C TYR A 58 -3.97 3.30 15.34
N GLY A 59 -4.40 4.47 15.83
CA GLY A 59 -3.47 5.49 16.31
C GLY A 59 -2.63 6.08 15.17
N ASP A 60 -1.31 6.06 15.38
CA ASP A 60 -0.28 6.56 14.47
C ASP A 60 0.50 5.43 13.77
N GLU A 61 0.00 4.19 13.87
CA GLU A 61 0.56 3.02 13.20
C GLU A 61 0.15 2.94 11.73
N TYR A 62 1.02 2.34 10.92
CA TYR A 62 0.77 2.03 9.53
C TYR A 62 1.49 0.77 9.10
N SER A 63 1.04 0.20 7.98
CA SER A 63 1.72 -0.90 7.31
C SER A 63 1.74 -0.75 5.80
N ILE A 64 2.74 -1.40 5.20
CA ILE A 64 2.77 -1.71 3.77
C ILE A 64 2.49 -3.20 3.65
N GLU A 65 1.37 -3.51 3.01
CA GLU A 65 0.88 -4.87 2.86
C GLU A 65 1.07 -5.32 1.41
N SER A 66 1.10 -6.64 1.22
CA SER A 66 1.19 -7.26 -0.09
C SER A 66 0.33 -8.49 -0.21
N SER A 67 -0.07 -8.82 -1.43
CA SER A 67 -0.75 -10.07 -1.79
C SER A 67 -0.37 -10.48 -3.21
N ASP A 68 -0.78 -11.68 -3.63
CA ASP A 68 -0.80 -12.01 -5.05
C ASP A 68 -1.92 -11.27 -5.82
N LEU A 69 -1.94 -11.41 -7.15
CA LEU A 69 -2.94 -10.75 -7.99
C LEU A 69 -4.39 -11.19 -7.72
N GLU A 70 -4.64 -12.27 -6.98
CA GLU A 70 -5.96 -12.77 -6.61
C GLU A 70 -6.35 -12.35 -5.17
N LEU A 71 -5.58 -11.43 -4.56
CA LEU A 71 -5.74 -10.97 -3.18
C LEU A 71 -5.62 -12.10 -2.15
N LYS A 72 -4.78 -13.10 -2.45
CA LYS A 72 -4.40 -14.21 -1.56
C LYS A 72 -2.93 -14.07 -1.16
N ASN A 73 -2.47 -14.97 -0.29
CA ASN A 73 -1.06 -15.01 0.17
C ASN A 73 -0.59 -13.66 0.72
N LEU A 74 -1.33 -13.15 1.70
CA LEU A 74 -1.09 -11.87 2.35
C LEU A 74 0.25 -11.87 3.08
N SER A 75 0.97 -10.76 2.99
CA SER A 75 2.21 -10.56 3.73
C SER A 75 2.40 -9.08 4.05
N THR A 76 2.64 -8.79 5.32
CA THR A 76 3.08 -7.47 5.77
C THR A 76 4.55 -7.29 5.45
N MET A 77 4.87 -6.29 4.63
CA MET A 77 6.24 -5.99 4.20
C MET A 77 6.95 -5.04 5.16
N HIS A 78 6.19 -4.12 5.74
CA HIS A 78 6.72 -3.08 6.60
C HIS A 78 5.66 -2.63 7.58
N THR A 79 6.06 -2.36 8.81
CA THR A 79 5.25 -1.69 9.82
C THR A 79 6.01 -0.51 10.39
N GLY A 80 5.28 0.51 10.82
CA GLY A 80 5.87 1.60 11.56
C GLY A 80 4.83 2.42 12.30
N SER A 81 5.30 3.36 13.08
CA SER A 81 4.50 4.32 13.84
C SER A 81 4.89 5.76 13.48
N GLU A 82 4.23 6.71 14.13
CA GLU A 82 4.45 8.15 14.03
C GLU A 82 4.43 8.64 12.57
N LYS A 83 3.51 8.12 11.75
CA LYS A 83 3.34 8.47 10.33
C LYS A 83 1.87 8.37 9.90
N GLU A 84 1.50 9.14 8.88
CA GLU A 84 0.21 9.07 8.19
C GLU A 84 0.44 8.92 6.69
N PRO A 85 0.69 7.69 6.23
CA PRO A 85 1.07 7.49 4.84
C PRO A 85 -0.16 7.55 3.92
N MET A 86 0.03 7.96 2.68
CA MET A 86 -1.07 8.31 1.76
C MET A 86 -1.09 7.46 0.50
N ASP A 87 -0.08 7.60 -0.35
CA ASP A 87 -0.01 6.92 -1.64
C ASP A 87 1.29 6.12 -1.79
N ILE A 88 1.31 5.18 -2.72
CA ILE A 88 2.35 4.15 -2.86
C ILE A 88 2.78 4.00 -4.32
N ALA A 89 4.07 3.76 -4.55
CA ALA A 89 4.65 3.50 -5.86
C ALA A 89 5.76 2.44 -5.74
N ASN A 90 6.06 1.70 -6.81
CA ASN A 90 7.18 0.75 -6.82
C ASN A 90 8.23 1.06 -7.88
N SER A 91 9.39 0.49 -7.62
CA SER A 91 10.46 0.23 -8.58
C SER A 91 10.70 -1.28 -8.63
N ASN A 92 11.72 -1.72 -9.38
CA ASN A 92 12.10 -3.13 -9.46
C ASN A 92 12.53 -3.75 -8.11
N THR A 93 12.95 -2.95 -7.13
CA THR A 93 13.56 -3.45 -5.89
C THR A 93 12.93 -2.90 -4.62
N SER A 94 12.06 -1.90 -4.74
CA SER A 94 11.61 -1.13 -3.59
C SER A 94 10.21 -0.59 -3.78
N VAL A 95 9.47 -0.53 -2.68
CA VAL A 95 8.21 0.20 -2.54
C VAL A 95 8.51 1.55 -1.91
N TYR A 96 7.87 2.59 -2.41
CA TYR A 96 7.91 3.96 -1.91
C TYR A 96 6.52 4.38 -1.45
N TRP A 97 6.44 5.20 -0.42
CA TRP A 97 5.17 5.82 -0.02
C TRP A 97 5.35 7.26 0.42
N THR A 98 4.32 8.06 0.18
CA THR A 98 4.21 9.44 0.66
C THR A 98 3.64 9.45 2.07
N ASP A 99 4.05 10.43 2.87
CA ASP A 99 3.56 10.63 4.24
C ASP A 99 3.12 12.06 4.48
N GLN A 100 1.87 12.22 4.92
CA GLN A 100 1.25 13.52 5.13
C GLN A 100 1.71 14.19 6.43
N MET A 101 2.04 13.43 7.47
CA MET A 101 2.41 14.01 8.76
C MET A 101 3.82 14.61 8.73
N THR A 102 4.74 13.94 8.04
CA THR A 102 6.16 14.28 7.97
C THR A 102 6.55 15.04 6.70
N ASN A 103 5.62 15.20 5.74
CA ASN A 103 5.90 15.75 4.41
C ASN A 103 7.08 15.04 3.73
N GLY A 104 7.02 13.71 3.71
CA GLY A 104 8.14 12.84 3.36
C GLY A 104 7.82 11.78 2.33
N ILE A 105 8.88 11.21 1.75
CA ILE A 105 8.86 9.99 0.95
C ILE A 105 9.77 8.96 1.62
N TYR A 106 9.22 7.79 1.86
CA TYR A 106 9.91 6.67 2.51
C TYR A 106 9.99 5.49 1.53
N LYS A 107 10.93 4.57 1.76
CA LYS A 107 10.99 3.32 1.01
C LYS A 107 11.31 2.12 1.88
N THR A 108 10.94 0.95 1.40
CA THR A 108 11.43 -0.33 1.92
C THR A 108 11.87 -1.21 0.76
N ASN A 109 12.87 -2.06 0.99
CA ASN A 109 13.29 -3.04 0.01
C ASN A 109 12.21 -4.14 -0.13
N MET A 110 12.03 -4.68 -1.34
CA MET A 110 11.08 -5.77 -1.59
C MET A 110 11.64 -7.16 -1.27
N ALA A 111 12.96 -7.32 -1.29
CA ALA A 111 13.67 -8.58 -1.05
C ALA A 111 14.23 -8.70 0.38
N THR A 112 14.24 -7.61 1.15
CA THR A 112 14.70 -7.57 2.54
C THR A 112 13.72 -6.80 3.40
N THR A 113 13.76 -6.99 4.72
CA THR A 113 12.94 -6.21 5.68
C THR A 113 13.57 -4.86 6.03
N GLN A 114 14.58 -4.39 5.28
CA GLN A 114 15.31 -3.17 5.61
C GLN A 114 14.61 -1.94 5.03
N THR A 115 14.27 -1.01 5.93
CA THR A 115 13.61 0.26 5.61
C THR A 115 14.63 1.39 5.52
N ASP A 116 14.52 2.20 4.47
CA ASP A 116 15.35 3.39 4.27
C ASP A 116 14.47 4.64 4.14
N ARG A 117 14.88 5.73 4.79
CA ARG A 117 14.25 7.04 4.61
C ARG A 117 14.86 7.72 3.38
N VAL A 118 14.04 8.07 2.38
CA VAL A 118 14.53 8.61 1.09
C VAL A 118 14.59 10.12 1.10
N TYR A 119 13.51 10.76 1.58
CA TYR A 119 13.40 12.21 1.58
C TYR A 119 12.42 12.69 2.65
N THR A 120 12.75 13.79 3.32
CA THR A 120 11.78 14.57 4.09
C THR A 120 12.09 16.05 3.97
N GLU A 121 11.06 16.85 3.76
CA GLU A 121 11.22 18.30 3.80
C GLU A 121 11.54 18.72 5.24
N LYS A 122 12.64 19.45 5.45
CA LYS A 122 12.86 20.11 6.75
C LYS A 122 11.82 21.23 6.85
N ARG A 123 10.97 21.21 7.89
CA ARG A 123 10.18 22.41 8.20
C ARG A 123 11.17 23.57 8.40
N SER A 124 11.11 24.57 7.52
CA SER A 124 11.67 25.90 7.80
C SER A 124 11.06 26.33 9.12
N GLN A 125 11.87 26.45 10.17
CA GLN A 125 11.46 27.28 11.30
C GLN A 125 11.31 28.68 10.72
N ARG A 126 10.06 29.14 10.56
CA ARG A 126 9.82 30.56 10.37
C ARG A 126 10.01 31.15 11.76
N GLU A 127 11.13 31.86 11.93
CA GLU A 127 11.37 32.78 13.05
C GLU A 127 10.32 33.89 13.07
#